data_AF-A0A2V9T9T4-F1
#
_entry.id   AF-A0A2V9T9T4-F1
#
_cell.length_a   1.000
_cell.length_b   1.000
_cell.length_c   1.000
_cell.angle_alpha   90.00
_cell.angle_beta   90.00
_cell.angle_gamma   90.00
#
_symmetry.space_group_name_H-M   'P 1'
#
loop_
_entity.id
_entity.type
_entity.pdbx_description
1 polymer ?
#
loop_
_entity_poly.entity_id
_entity_poly.type
_entity_poly.pdbx_seq_one_letter_code
_entity_poly.pdbx_strand_id
1 'polypeptide(L)'
;MAWSQIAETRYRVVPIHIYGHFGLIGALIAMSSKSGRAQLTLTLISNDGKKLKVTSNYRNASEAIGLILGKILPPKVQSVKARLQRGETVPFGGIGLSATAVTWKKNSIPLSELTKAELVRGNLQLKRQGKWLTAISVRSDKVPDVLAFFEVLESLAPQVKSTGIDPLTRVRM
;
A
#
# COMPACT_ATOMS: atom_id res chain seq x y z
N MET A 1 -12.96 3.13 -18.46
CA MET A 1 -13.25 2.79 -17.05
C MET A 1 -13.35 4.11 -16.29
N ALA A 2 -14.48 4.42 -15.69
CA ALA A 2 -14.62 5.63 -14.87
C ALA A 2 -14.02 5.41 -13.47
N TRP A 3 -13.54 6.48 -12.82
CA TRP A 3 -12.93 6.40 -11.48
C TRP A 3 -13.89 5.82 -10.44
N SER A 4 -15.18 6.18 -10.51
CA SER A 4 -16.24 5.68 -9.64
C SER A 4 -16.51 4.19 -9.78
N GLN A 5 -16.10 3.58 -10.89
CA GLN A 5 -16.29 2.15 -11.14
C GLN A 5 -15.16 1.30 -10.55
N ILE A 6 -14.11 1.89 -9.99
CA ILE A 6 -12.94 1.17 -9.51
C ILE A 6 -13.23 0.58 -8.12
N ALA A 7 -13.38 -0.74 -8.08
CA ALA A 7 -13.62 -1.50 -6.87
C ALA A 7 -12.36 -1.55 -6.00
N GLU A 8 -11.22 -1.90 -6.60
CA GLU A 8 -9.96 -2.11 -5.88
C GLU A 8 -8.74 -1.81 -6.75
N THR A 9 -7.63 -1.56 -6.06
CA THR A 9 -6.30 -1.41 -6.65
C THR A 9 -5.39 -2.55 -6.19
N ARG A 10 -4.55 -3.06 -7.10
CA ARG A 10 -3.46 -3.98 -6.78
C ARG A 10 -2.15 -3.31 -7.13
N TYR A 11 -1.31 -3.09 -6.12
CA TYR A 11 -0.05 -2.38 -6.28
C TYR A 11 1.14 -3.29 -5.97
N ARG A 12 2.16 -3.26 -6.81
CA ARG A 12 3.40 -4.02 -6.62
C ARG A 12 4.60 -3.24 -7.11
N VAL A 13 5.66 -3.28 -6.30
CA VAL A 13 6.99 -2.75 -6.63
C VAL A 13 8.01 -3.84 -6.40
N VAL A 14 8.81 -4.13 -7.42
CA VAL A 14 9.94 -5.06 -7.33
C VAL A 14 11.20 -4.31 -7.78
N PRO A 15 12.25 -4.18 -6.94
CA PRO A 15 13.51 -3.57 -7.36
C PRO A 15 14.18 -4.44 -8.46
N ILE A 16 14.76 -3.81 -9.48
CA ILE A 16 15.37 -4.52 -10.62
C ILE A 16 16.82 -4.89 -10.30
N HIS A 17 17.59 -3.99 -9.68
CA HIS A 17 18.90 -4.23 -9.07
C HIS A 17 19.10 -3.19 -7.96
N ILE A 18 19.83 -3.55 -6.89
CA ILE A 18 20.23 -2.76 -5.69
C ILE A 18 19.54 -3.24 -4.38
N TYR A 19 20.38 -3.40 -3.36
CA TYR A 19 20.11 -3.56 -1.92
C TYR A 19 19.41 -2.33 -1.29
N GLY A 20 18.42 -1.76 -1.98
CA GLY A 20 17.71 -0.56 -1.55
C GLY A 20 16.40 -0.92 -0.84
N HIS A 21 16.24 -0.43 0.39
CA HIS A 21 14.96 -0.41 1.09
C HIS A 21 14.12 0.74 0.55
N PHE A 22 13.38 0.49 -0.53
CA PHE A 22 12.48 1.48 -1.07
C PHE A 22 11.12 1.37 -0.37
N GLY A 23 10.83 2.32 0.52
CA GLY A 23 9.47 2.60 0.94
C GLY A 23 8.56 2.95 -0.23
N LEU A 24 7.28 3.18 0.04
CA LEU A 24 6.29 3.54 -0.98
C LEU A 24 6.71 4.74 -1.84
N ILE A 25 7.24 5.79 -1.22
CA ILE A 25 7.85 6.93 -1.92
C ILE A 25 9.22 6.62 -2.50
N GLY A 26 10.05 5.79 -1.86
CA GLY A 26 11.33 5.37 -2.44
C GLY A 26 11.14 4.70 -3.80
N ALA A 27 10.04 3.96 -3.97
CA ALA A 27 9.61 3.41 -5.25
C ALA A 27 9.17 4.51 -6.24
N LEU A 28 8.37 5.48 -5.80
CA LEU A 28 7.92 6.63 -6.61
C LEU A 28 9.06 7.59 -7.00
N ILE A 29 10.09 7.74 -6.18
CA ILE A 29 11.28 8.57 -6.45
C ILE A 29 12.32 7.81 -7.28
N ALA A 30 12.55 6.51 -7.03
CA ALA A 30 13.37 5.68 -7.91
C ALA A 30 12.87 5.71 -9.36
N MET A 31 11.55 5.87 -9.53
CA MET A 31 10.85 6.04 -10.79
C MET A 31 11.07 7.38 -11.50
N SER A 32 11.24 8.50 -10.79
CA SER A 32 11.54 9.79 -11.43
C SER A 32 13.02 9.93 -11.84
N SER A 33 13.86 9.01 -11.39
CA SER A 33 15.26 8.96 -11.82
C SER A 33 15.36 8.30 -13.20
N LYS A 34 16.14 8.89 -14.11
CA LYS A 34 16.41 8.40 -15.48
C LYS A 34 17.00 6.97 -15.57
N SER A 35 17.17 6.28 -14.45
CA SER A 35 17.76 4.94 -14.36
C SER A 35 16.73 3.96 -13.80
N GLY A 36 16.33 2.95 -14.59
CA GLY A 36 15.30 1.97 -14.28
C GLY A 36 15.60 1.09 -13.06
N ARG A 37 15.32 1.60 -11.85
CA ARG A 37 15.68 0.95 -10.58
C ARG A 37 14.57 0.09 -9.96
N ALA A 38 13.34 0.13 -10.47
CA ALA A 38 12.25 -0.73 -9.98
C ALA A 38 11.16 -0.99 -11.05
N GLN A 39 10.62 -2.22 -11.05
CA GLN A 39 9.44 -2.62 -11.80
C GLN A 39 8.20 -2.39 -10.95
N LEU A 40 7.35 -1.47 -11.39
CA LEU A 40 6.08 -1.14 -10.78
C LEU A 40 4.93 -1.73 -11.59
N THR A 41 3.90 -2.17 -10.90
CA THR A 41 2.63 -2.56 -11.48
C THR A 41 1.50 -2.01 -10.61
N LEU A 42 0.66 -1.17 -11.20
CA LEU A 42 -0.64 -0.79 -10.66
C LEU A 42 -1.71 -1.46 -11.51
N THR A 43 -2.60 -2.23 -10.90
CA THR A 43 -3.78 -2.78 -11.56
C THR A 43 -5.02 -2.18 -10.91
N LEU A 44 -5.87 -1.56 -11.71
CA LEU A 44 -7.19 -1.09 -11.34
C LEU A 44 -8.18 -2.18 -11.72
N ILE A 45 -9.07 -2.53 -10.81
CA ILE A 45 -10.10 -3.54 -11.03
C ILE A 45 -11.44 -2.87 -10.79
N SER A 46 -12.30 -2.88 -11.80
CA SER A 46 -13.64 -2.30 -11.70
C SER A 46 -14.65 -3.25 -11.05
N ASN A 47 -15.82 -2.72 -10.69
CA ASN A 47 -16.93 -3.49 -10.11
C ASN A 47 -17.41 -4.63 -11.01
N ASP A 48 -17.30 -4.48 -12.34
CA ASP A 48 -17.60 -5.51 -13.34
C ASP A 48 -16.41 -6.43 -13.65
N GLY A 49 -15.32 -6.34 -12.88
CA GLY A 49 -14.15 -7.20 -12.98
C GLY A 49 -13.16 -6.85 -14.09
N LYS A 50 -13.40 -5.81 -14.90
CA LYS A 50 -12.44 -5.34 -15.92
C LYS A 50 -11.17 -4.85 -15.25
N LYS A 51 -10.03 -5.07 -15.90
CA LYS A 51 -8.71 -4.76 -15.37
C LYS A 51 -8.00 -3.76 -16.27
N LEU A 52 -7.51 -2.69 -15.68
CA LEU A 52 -6.56 -1.76 -16.32
C LEU A 52 -5.22 -1.89 -15.60
N LYS A 53 -4.17 -2.27 -16.32
CA LYS A 53 -2.83 -2.47 -15.74
C LYS A 53 -1.86 -1.44 -16.29
N VAL A 54 -1.24 -0.67 -15.40
CA VAL A 54 -0.16 0.28 -15.70
C VAL A 54 1.13 -0.27 -15.12
N THR A 55 2.13 -0.49 -15.97
CA THR A 55 3.45 -1.02 -15.59
C THR A 55 4.56 -0.05 -15.98
N SER A 56 5.75 -0.23 -15.40
CA SER A 56 6.95 0.56 -15.76
C SER A 56 7.35 0.50 -17.24
N ASN A 57 6.78 -0.41 -18.05
CA ASN A 57 7.11 -0.52 -19.47
C ASN A 57 6.39 0.55 -20.31
N TYR A 58 5.37 1.23 -19.78
CA TYR A 58 4.73 2.34 -20.48
C TYR A 58 5.59 3.60 -20.39
N ARG A 59 5.59 4.40 -21.45
CA ARG A 59 6.16 5.75 -21.42
C ARG A 59 5.43 6.58 -20.36
N ASN A 60 6.17 7.29 -19.52
CA ASN A 60 5.65 8.11 -18.41
C ASN A 60 4.77 7.33 -17.40
N ALA A 61 4.98 6.00 -17.26
CA ALA A 61 4.19 5.16 -16.35
C ALA A 61 4.10 5.72 -14.92
N SER A 62 5.20 6.27 -14.41
CA SER A 62 5.33 6.80 -13.05
C SER A 62 4.42 8.00 -12.81
N GLU A 63 4.37 8.92 -13.77
CA GLU A 63 3.49 10.09 -13.75
C GLU A 63 2.02 9.65 -13.83
N ALA A 64 1.71 8.75 -14.77
CA ALA A 64 0.37 8.19 -14.91
C ALA A 64 -0.10 7.51 -13.62
N ILE A 65 0.75 6.69 -12.99
CA ILE A 65 0.47 6.04 -11.70
C ILE A 65 0.23 7.08 -10.61
N GLY A 66 1.07 8.12 -10.53
CA GLY A 66 0.89 9.20 -9.56
C GLY A 66 -0.47 9.91 -9.72
N LEU A 67 -0.84 10.27 -10.95
CA LEU A 67 -2.13 10.90 -11.26
C LEU A 67 -3.32 9.99 -10.93
N ILE A 68 -3.23 8.70 -11.29
CA ILE A 68 -4.25 7.69 -10.98
C ILE A 68 -4.44 7.57 -9.47
N LEU A 69 -3.34 7.40 -8.73
CA LEU A 69 -3.38 7.23 -7.28
C LEU A 69 -3.90 8.49 -6.58
N GLY A 70 -3.51 9.68 -7.03
CA GLY A 70 -4.01 10.95 -6.50
C GLY A 70 -5.53 11.10 -6.59
N LYS A 71 -6.17 10.47 -7.60
CA LYS A 71 -7.63 10.45 -7.73
C LYS A 71 -8.32 9.34 -6.95
N ILE A 72 -7.72 8.15 -6.89
CA ILE A 72 -8.37 6.95 -6.34
C ILE A 72 -8.13 6.77 -4.83
N LEU A 73 -6.96 7.14 -4.35
CA LEU A 73 -6.55 6.83 -2.97
C LEU A 73 -7.35 7.60 -1.91
N PRO A 74 -7.61 8.93 -2.04
CA PRO A 74 -8.34 9.68 -1.02
C PRO A 74 -9.74 9.12 -0.66
N PRO A 75 -10.65 8.83 -1.62
CA PRO A 75 -11.96 8.28 -1.28
C PRO A 75 -11.86 6.88 -0.65
N LYS A 76 -10.87 6.07 -1.04
CA LYS A 76 -10.63 4.75 -0.43
C LYS A 76 -10.19 4.87 1.02
N VAL A 77 -9.23 5.74 1.30
CA VAL A 77 -8.76 6.02 2.68
C VAL A 77 -9.92 6.50 3.54
N GLN A 78 -10.73 7.43 3.04
CA GLN A 78 -11.89 7.94 3.78
C GLN A 78 -12.92 6.84 4.06
N SER A 79 -13.21 5.97 3.08
CA SER A 79 -14.11 4.84 3.26
C SER A 79 -13.60 3.86 4.33
N VAL A 80 -12.31 3.51 4.30
CA VAL A 80 -11.70 2.66 5.32
C VAL A 80 -11.80 3.31 6.71
N LYS A 81 -11.43 4.58 6.86
CA LYS A 81 -11.53 5.30 8.14
C LYS A 81 -12.96 5.30 8.68
N ALA A 82 -13.96 5.57 7.84
CA ALA A 82 -15.37 5.58 8.23
C ALA A 82 -15.84 4.20 8.72
N ARG A 83 -15.39 3.11 8.07
CA ARG A 83 -15.70 1.73 8.51
C ARG A 83 -15.07 1.41 9.86
N LEU A 84 -13.80 1.79 10.06
CA LEU A 84 -13.11 1.60 11.32
C LEU A 84 -13.75 2.38 12.48
N GLN A 85 -14.21 3.61 12.22
CA GLN A 85 -14.94 4.42 13.19
C GLN A 85 -16.26 3.77 13.65
N ARG A 86 -16.87 2.93 12.80
CA ARG A 86 -18.04 2.10 13.16
C ARG A 86 -17.67 0.81 13.91
N GLY A 87 -16.39 0.61 14.24
CA GLY A 87 -15.91 -0.60 14.91
C GLY A 87 -15.74 -1.80 13.97
N GLU A 88 -15.85 -1.62 12.65
CA GLU A 88 -15.65 -2.71 11.71
C GLU A 88 -14.18 -3.14 11.64
N THR A 89 -13.95 -4.41 11.29
CA THR A 89 -12.65 -4.87 10.77
C THR A 89 -12.70 -4.82 9.24
N VAL A 90 -11.89 -3.95 8.64
CA VAL A 90 -11.84 -3.76 7.19
C VAL A 90 -10.93 -4.82 6.56
N PRO A 91 -11.43 -5.65 5.62
CA PRO A 91 -10.61 -6.64 4.94
C PRO A 91 -9.83 -6.05 3.77
N PHE A 92 -8.56 -6.41 3.70
CA PHE A 92 -7.63 -6.20 2.60
C PHE A 92 -7.13 -7.57 2.13
N GLY A 93 -8.05 -8.34 1.54
CA GLY A 93 -7.78 -9.72 1.13
C GLY A 93 -7.58 -10.59 2.37
N GLY A 94 -6.40 -11.19 2.51
CA GLY A 94 -6.08 -12.05 3.66
C GLY A 94 -5.71 -11.30 4.95
N ILE A 95 -5.66 -9.96 4.93
CA ILE A 95 -5.31 -9.11 6.07
C ILE A 95 -6.55 -8.32 6.49
N GLY A 96 -6.86 -8.27 7.79
CA GLY A 96 -7.86 -7.38 8.34
C GLY A 96 -7.21 -6.24 9.11
N LEU A 97 -7.82 -5.06 9.08
CA LEU A 97 -7.44 -3.92 9.91
C LEU A 97 -8.65 -3.51 10.75
N SER A 98 -8.48 -3.44 12.06
CA SER A 98 -9.43 -2.81 12.97
C SER A 98 -8.78 -1.56 13.59
N ALA A 99 -9.54 -0.83 14.42
CA ALA A 99 -9.00 0.31 15.16
C ALA A 99 -7.86 -0.06 16.14
N THR A 100 -7.75 -1.34 16.52
CA THR A 100 -6.83 -1.80 17.58
C THR A 100 -5.87 -2.90 17.17
N ALA A 101 -6.09 -3.56 16.03
CA ALA A 101 -5.23 -4.65 15.59
C ALA A 101 -5.16 -4.83 14.06
N VAL A 102 -4.09 -5.48 13.62
CA VAL A 102 -4.01 -6.12 12.30
C VAL A 102 -4.21 -7.62 12.47
N THR A 103 -5.13 -8.19 11.71
CA THR A 103 -5.37 -9.64 11.67
C THR A 103 -4.80 -10.25 10.40
N TRP A 104 -4.17 -11.43 10.53
CA TRP A 104 -3.69 -12.21 9.40
C TRP A 104 -3.70 -13.69 9.73
N LYS A 105 -4.36 -14.49 8.90
CA LYS A 105 -4.64 -15.90 9.17
C LYS A 105 -5.35 -16.05 10.53
N LYS A 106 -4.77 -16.79 11.48
CA LYS A 106 -5.30 -16.99 12.83
C LYS A 106 -4.71 -16.03 13.87
N ASN A 107 -3.83 -15.11 13.45
CA ASN A 107 -3.14 -14.20 14.36
C ASN A 107 -3.80 -12.83 14.36
N SER A 108 -3.86 -12.21 15.54
CA SER A 108 -4.20 -10.80 15.73
C SER A 108 -3.00 -10.11 16.38
N ILE A 109 -2.54 -9.02 15.79
CA ILE A 109 -1.40 -8.23 16.28
C ILE A 109 -1.93 -6.86 16.68
N PRO A 110 -1.94 -6.51 17.98
CA PRO A 110 -2.28 -5.16 18.44
C PRO A 110 -1.43 -4.10 17.73
N LEU A 111 -2.05 -2.98 17.37
CA LEU A 111 -1.35 -1.88 16.70
C LEU A 111 -0.21 -1.30 17.56
N SER A 112 -0.36 -1.32 18.89
CA SER A 112 0.68 -0.90 19.84
C SER A 112 1.96 -1.73 19.76
N GLU A 113 1.87 -2.97 19.28
CA GLU A 113 3.02 -3.87 19.15
C GLU A 113 3.66 -3.79 17.76
N LEU A 114 3.06 -3.06 16.81
CA LEU A 114 3.65 -2.86 15.50
C LEU A 114 4.73 -1.77 15.56
N THR A 115 5.90 -2.08 15.00
CA THR A 115 7.04 -1.15 14.97
C THR A 115 7.37 -0.67 13.57
N LYS A 116 7.01 -1.46 12.55
CA LYS A 116 7.34 -1.16 11.16
C LYS A 116 6.30 -1.75 10.22
N ALA A 117 5.96 -0.98 9.20
CA ALA A 117 5.19 -1.43 8.06
C ALA A 117 5.91 -0.98 6.78
N GLU A 118 6.12 -1.87 5.82
CA GLU A 118 6.82 -1.50 4.57
C GLU A 118 6.43 -2.36 3.38
N LEU A 119 6.56 -1.79 2.17
CA LEU A 119 6.61 -2.58 0.94
C LEU A 119 8.05 -2.88 0.60
N VAL A 120 8.47 -4.14 0.69
CA VAL A 120 9.84 -4.54 0.38
C VAL A 120 9.85 -5.84 -0.41
N ARG A 121 10.64 -5.87 -1.50
CA ARG A 121 10.76 -7.01 -2.41
C ARG A 121 9.40 -7.51 -2.94
N GLY A 122 8.46 -6.60 -3.21
CA GLY A 122 7.13 -6.94 -3.70
C GLY A 122 6.15 -7.50 -2.66
N ASN A 123 6.49 -7.42 -1.37
CA ASN A 123 5.65 -7.85 -0.27
C ASN A 123 5.31 -6.68 0.65
N LEU A 124 4.09 -6.65 1.16
CA LEU A 124 3.76 -5.99 2.41
C LEU A 124 4.40 -6.77 3.56
N GLN A 125 5.20 -6.08 4.36
CA GLN A 125 5.82 -6.61 5.57
C GLN A 125 5.43 -5.79 6.79
N LEU A 126 4.99 -6.47 7.85
CA LEU A 126 4.73 -5.86 9.16
C LEU A 126 5.63 -6.51 10.21
N LYS A 127 6.34 -5.68 10.99
CA LYS A 127 7.18 -6.12 12.10
C LYS A 127 6.52 -5.83 13.43
N ARG A 128 6.71 -6.78 14.35
CA ARG A 128 6.27 -6.69 15.74
C ARG A 128 7.46 -6.32 16.63
N GLN A 129 7.20 -5.56 17.68
CA GLN A 129 8.18 -5.22 18.71
C GLN A 129 8.82 -6.48 19.30
N GLY A 130 10.13 -6.42 19.56
CA GLY A 130 10.89 -7.52 20.16
C GLY A 130 11.08 -8.75 19.26
N LYS A 131 10.53 -8.76 18.03
CA LYS A 131 10.71 -9.86 17.09
C LYS A 131 11.65 -9.47 15.96
N TRP A 132 12.71 -10.26 15.79
CA TRP A 132 13.64 -10.13 14.67
C TRP A 132 12.97 -10.40 13.32
N LEU A 133 12.17 -11.47 13.28
CA LEU A 133 11.45 -11.92 12.09
C LEU A 133 10.21 -11.06 11.82
N THR A 134 9.93 -10.86 10.54
CA THR A 134 8.70 -10.22 10.06
C THR A 134 7.48 -11.06 10.48
N ALA A 135 6.50 -10.41 11.12
CA ALA A 135 5.31 -11.09 11.65
C ALA A 135 4.27 -11.38 10.55
N ILE A 136 4.12 -10.46 9.59
CA ILE A 136 3.23 -10.62 8.43
C ILE A 136 4.05 -10.32 7.18
N SER A 137 4.07 -11.24 6.21
CA SER A 137 4.68 -11.04 4.90
C SER A 137 3.73 -11.56 3.84
N VAL A 138 3.16 -10.65 3.04
CA VAL A 138 2.16 -10.98 2.02
C VAL A 138 2.52 -10.25 0.73
N ARG A 139 2.41 -10.92 -0.41
CA ARG A 139 2.64 -10.30 -1.72
C ARG A 139 1.71 -9.10 -1.89
N SER A 140 2.26 -7.93 -2.23
CA SER A 140 1.52 -6.67 -2.16
C SER A 140 0.36 -6.61 -3.16
N ASP A 141 0.46 -7.27 -4.30
CA ASP A 141 -0.62 -7.43 -5.28
C ASP A 141 -1.76 -8.37 -4.80
N LYS A 142 -1.54 -9.14 -3.73
CA LYS A 142 -2.57 -9.95 -3.08
C LYS A 142 -3.30 -9.20 -1.96
N VAL A 143 -2.80 -8.02 -1.58
CA VAL A 143 -3.45 -7.10 -0.66
C VAL A 143 -4.18 -6.04 -1.50
N PRO A 144 -5.51 -6.13 -1.69
CA PRO A 144 -6.26 -5.06 -2.32
C PRO A 144 -6.01 -3.75 -1.59
N ASP A 145 -5.99 -2.63 -2.30
CA ASP A 145 -5.92 -1.30 -1.72
C ASP A 145 -4.81 -1.12 -0.67
N VAL A 146 -3.68 -1.81 -0.87
CA VAL A 146 -2.56 -1.84 0.08
C VAL A 146 -2.05 -0.44 0.44
N LEU A 147 -2.15 0.52 -0.47
CA LEU A 147 -1.79 1.92 -0.21
C LEU A 147 -2.74 2.59 0.77
N ALA A 148 -4.05 2.31 0.66
CA ALA A 148 -5.04 2.80 1.62
C ALA A 148 -4.85 2.14 2.99
N PHE A 149 -4.50 0.85 3.00
CA PHE A 149 -4.12 0.16 4.23
C PHE A 149 -2.96 0.86 4.95
N PHE A 150 -1.89 1.24 4.24
CA PHE A 150 -0.76 1.96 4.85
C PHE A 150 -1.16 3.32 5.42
N GLU A 151 -1.82 4.15 4.62
CA GLU A 151 -2.24 5.49 5.05
C GLU A 151 -3.10 5.44 6.32
N VAL A 152 -4.02 4.48 6.39
CA VAL A 152 -4.88 4.33 7.55
C VAL A 152 -4.13 3.71 8.73
N LEU A 153 -3.26 2.73 8.50
CA LEU A 153 -2.43 2.14 9.55
C LEU A 153 -1.54 3.20 10.22
N GLU A 154 -0.88 4.06 9.44
CA GLU A 154 -0.07 5.16 9.94
C GLU A 154 -0.89 6.14 10.77
N SER A 155 -2.12 6.43 10.34
CA SER A 155 -3.05 7.30 11.08
C SER A 155 -3.49 6.70 12.42
N LEU A 156 -3.56 5.37 12.55
CA LEU A 156 -3.98 4.67 13.78
C LEU A 156 -2.79 4.34 14.70
N ALA A 157 -1.62 4.15 14.11
CA ALA A 157 -0.42 3.71 14.80
C ALA A 157 0.77 4.59 14.39
N PRO A 158 0.82 5.87 14.83
CA PRO A 158 1.86 6.82 14.41
C PRO A 158 3.28 6.37 14.79
N GLN A 159 3.43 5.47 15.77
CA GLN A 159 4.69 4.85 16.15
C GLN A 159 5.23 3.87 15.09
N VAL A 160 4.37 3.37 14.21
CA VAL A 160 4.76 2.47 13.12
C VAL A 160 5.54 3.31 12.12
N LYS A 161 6.86 3.10 12.10
CA LYS A 161 7.69 3.73 11.08
C LYS A 161 7.39 3.07 9.75
N SER A 162 6.56 3.72 8.95
CA SER A 162 6.60 3.51 7.52
C SER A 162 7.93 4.05 7.02
N THR A 163 8.90 3.16 6.78
CA THR A 163 10.13 3.58 6.12
C THR A 163 9.79 3.90 4.69
N GLY A 164 9.50 5.17 4.45
CA GLY A 164 9.00 5.73 3.20
C GLY A 164 8.23 6.98 3.60
N ILE A 165 8.78 8.17 3.31
CA ILE A 165 8.09 9.44 3.48
C ILE A 165 6.67 9.30 2.88
N ASP A 166 5.67 9.88 3.54
CA ASP A 166 4.23 9.83 3.25
C ASP A 166 3.92 9.95 1.74
N PRO A 167 3.33 8.93 1.07
CA PRO A 167 2.98 8.96 -0.36
C PRO A 167 2.03 10.09 -0.76
N LEU A 168 1.35 10.74 0.19
CA LEU A 168 0.46 11.87 0.00
C LEU A 168 1.12 13.24 0.20
N THR A 169 2.37 13.34 0.67
CA THR A 169 3.06 14.65 0.74
C THR A 169 3.14 15.36 -0.61
N ARG A 170 3.06 14.63 -1.73
CA ARG A 170 2.98 15.21 -3.10
C ARG A 170 1.56 15.39 -3.64
N VAL A 171 0.55 14.86 -2.97
CA VAL A 171 -0.88 15.00 -3.36
C VAL A 171 -1.57 16.11 -2.56
N ARG A 172 -0.99 16.50 -1.41
CA ARG A 172 -1.47 17.60 -0.55
C ARG A 172 -0.93 18.99 -0.95
N MET A 173 -0.28 19.13 -2.12
CA MET A 173 0.12 20.42 -2.70
C MET A 173 -0.91 20.92 -3.69
#